data_AF-A0A370MYS3-F1
#
_entry.id   AF-A0A370MYS3-F1
#
_cell.length_a   1.000
_cell.length_b   1.000
_cell.length_c   1.000
_cell.angle_alpha   90.00
_cell.angle_beta   90.00
_cell.angle_gamma   90.00
#
_symmetry.space_group_name_H-M   'P 1'
#
loop_
_entity.id
_entity.type
_entity.pdbx_description
1 polymer ?
#
loop_
_entity_poly.entity_id
_entity_poly.type
_entity_poly.pdbx_seq_one_letter_code
_entity_poly.pdbx_strand_id
1 'polypeptide(L)'
;MSRYDVKHLALLLLIPAGCACVGLMLGRLIRGRRPRIERDRPRMAMSADFLRAAHDSRISMHTRMKCAFECIYFCLCEIAESRGLKLNGLVHPNVKVIQAGLSALDVSEAEQSAVEKLAQWTADASPFLPAPSVGDAFYLAARINARAVSVLTRLRS
;
A
#
# COMPACT_ATOMS: atom_id res chain seq x y z
N MET A 1 57.66 -15.57 -3.63
CA MET A 1 56.83 -14.59 -2.88
C MET A 1 56.04 -13.80 -3.92
N SER A 2 54.71 -13.88 -3.97
CA SER A 2 53.89 -12.99 -3.15
C SER A 2 52.51 -13.63 -2.88
N ARG A 3 52.27 -14.06 -1.63
CA ARG A 3 50.98 -14.58 -1.14
C ARG A 3 50.09 -13.45 -0.57
N TYR A 4 50.24 -12.23 -1.07
CA TYR A 4 49.59 -11.04 -0.51
C TYR A 4 48.37 -10.53 -1.29
N ASP A 5 48.06 -11.07 -2.48
CA ASP A 5 47.06 -10.45 -3.36
C ASP A 5 45.61 -10.96 -3.16
N VAL A 6 45.44 -12.24 -2.85
CA VAL A 6 44.10 -12.85 -2.80
C VAL A 6 43.31 -12.45 -1.55
N LYS A 7 43.99 -12.16 -0.44
CA LYS A 7 43.36 -11.79 0.83
C LYS A 7 42.82 -10.37 0.84
N HIS A 8 43.47 -9.44 0.14
CA HIS A 8 43.02 -8.04 0.05
C HIS A 8 41.81 -7.89 -0.88
N LEU A 9 41.74 -8.66 -1.97
CA LEU A 9 40.57 -8.72 -2.85
C LEU A 9 39.33 -9.31 -2.15
N ALA A 10 39.50 -10.36 -1.35
CA ALA A 10 38.39 -10.93 -0.57
C ALA A 10 37.85 -9.96 0.50
N LEU A 11 38.73 -9.19 1.14
CA LEU A 11 38.35 -8.20 2.15
C LEU A 11 37.59 -7.00 1.55
N LEU A 12 37.98 -6.58 0.33
CA LEU A 12 37.31 -5.50 -0.41
C LEU A 12 35.90 -5.85 -0.89
N LEU A 13 35.60 -7.14 -1.11
CA LEU A 13 34.26 -7.62 -1.47
C LEU A 13 33.33 -7.87 -0.26
N LEU A 14 33.89 -8.07 0.93
CA LEU A 14 33.12 -8.26 2.16
C LEU A 14 32.49 -6.96 2.68
N ILE A 15 33.11 -5.81 2.43
CA ILE A 15 32.64 -4.50 2.91
C ILE A 15 31.31 -4.08 2.24
N PRO A 16 31.13 -4.15 0.91
CA PRO A 16 29.85 -3.83 0.27
C PRO A 16 28.73 -4.81 0.67
N ALA A 17 29.05 -6.10 0.78
CA ALA A 17 28.09 -7.13 1.17
C ALA A 17 27.61 -6.95 2.61
N GLY A 18 28.52 -6.63 3.54
CA GLY A 18 28.19 -6.31 4.92
C GLY A 18 27.28 -5.09 5.04
N CYS A 19 27.58 -4.01 4.31
CA CYS A 19 26.74 -2.80 4.29
C CYS A 19 25.35 -3.06 3.71
N ALA A 20 25.22 -3.89 2.67
CA ALA A 20 23.92 -4.27 2.11
C ALA A 20 23.07 -5.09 3.10
N CYS A 21 23.69 -6.06 3.80
CA CYS A 21 23.01 -6.85 4.84
C CYS A 21 22.57 -5.98 6.02
N VAL A 22 23.42 -5.06 6.48
CA VAL A 22 23.10 -4.13 7.56
C VAL A 22 22.00 -3.15 7.13
N GLY A 23 22.04 -2.64 5.91
CA GLY A 23 20.99 -1.78 5.34
C GLY A 23 19.64 -2.49 5.20
N LEU A 24 19.63 -3.77 4.80
CA LEU A 24 18.43 -4.60 4.76
C LEU A 24 17.85 -4.87 6.16
N MET A 25 18.72 -5.15 7.14
CA MET A 25 18.31 -5.42 8.52
C MET A 25 17.81 -4.15 9.23
N LEU A 26 18.52 -3.02 9.09
CA LEU A 26 18.06 -1.71 9.57
C LEU A 26 16.80 -1.25 8.85
N GLY A 27 16.70 -1.46 7.53
CA GLY A 27 15.48 -1.18 6.78
C GLY A 27 14.28 -1.99 7.27
N ARG A 28 14.49 -3.22 7.75
CA ARG A 28 13.47 -4.05 8.40
C ARG A 28 13.18 -3.64 9.85
N LEU A 29 14.17 -3.15 10.59
CA LEU A 29 14.01 -2.68 11.97
C LEU A 29 13.26 -1.34 12.01
N ILE A 30 13.64 -0.39 11.16
CA ILE A 30 13.07 0.97 11.11
C ILE A 30 11.63 0.95 10.56
N ARG A 31 11.30 0.02 9.64
CA ARG A 31 9.93 -0.13 9.12
C ARG A 31 8.95 -0.81 10.08
N GLY A 32 9.39 -1.20 11.28
CA GLY A 32 8.57 -1.93 12.24
C GLY A 32 8.22 -3.34 11.77
N ARG A 33 7.72 -4.19 12.68
CA ARG A 33 7.16 -5.48 12.30
C ARG A 33 5.90 -5.23 11.47
N ARG A 34 6.03 -5.36 10.14
CA ARG A 34 4.87 -5.47 9.25
C ARG A 34 3.90 -6.52 9.79
N PRO A 35 2.60 -6.20 9.94
CA PRO A 35 1.56 -7.18 10.26
C PRO A 35 1.73 -8.45 9.44
N ARG A 36 1.48 -9.62 10.06
CA ARG A 36 1.68 -10.93 9.41
C ARG A 36 0.90 -11.04 8.09
N ILE A 37 -0.26 -10.37 8.00
CA ILE A 37 -1.09 -10.35 6.80
C ILE A 37 -0.41 -9.73 5.59
N GLU A 38 0.45 -8.73 5.79
CA GLU A 38 1.21 -8.08 4.71
C GLU A 38 2.26 -9.03 4.10
N ARG A 39 2.71 -10.05 4.84
CA ARG A 39 3.66 -11.05 4.31
C ARG A 39 2.98 -12.04 3.38
N ASP A 40 1.75 -12.40 3.69
CA ASP A 40 1.01 -13.44 2.99
C ASP A 40 0.17 -12.86 1.83
N ARG A 41 -0.10 -11.56 1.85
CA ARG A 41 -0.91 -10.85 0.85
C ARG A 41 -0.15 -9.63 0.31
N PRO A 42 0.44 -9.70 -0.90
CA PRO A 42 1.34 -8.66 -1.40
C PRO A 42 0.64 -7.31 -1.59
N ARG A 43 -0.65 -7.29 -1.95
CA ARG A 43 -1.39 -6.03 -2.09
C ARG A 43 -1.68 -5.36 -0.74
N MET A 44 -1.77 -6.11 0.36
CA MET A 44 -1.84 -5.52 1.71
C MET A 44 -0.51 -4.88 2.12
N ALA A 45 0.63 -5.46 1.73
CA ALA A 45 1.92 -4.79 1.93
C ALA A 45 2.02 -3.49 1.12
N MET A 46 1.56 -3.51 -0.14
CA MET A 46 1.51 -2.32 -0.98
C MET A 46 0.60 -1.25 -0.39
N SER A 47 -0.59 -1.62 0.10
CA SER A 47 -1.51 -0.66 0.71
C SER A 47 -0.91 0.02 1.93
N ALA A 48 -0.18 -0.72 2.78
CA ALA A 48 0.54 -0.15 3.92
C ALA A 48 1.69 0.79 3.50
N ASP A 49 2.40 0.48 2.41
CA ASP A 49 3.43 1.36 1.85
C ASP A 49 2.81 2.66 1.32
N PHE A 50 1.68 2.57 0.61
CA PHE A 50 0.93 3.74 0.12
C PHE A 50 0.32 4.58 1.25
N LEU A 51 -0.19 3.96 2.31
CA LEU A 51 -0.72 4.68 3.47
C LEU A 51 0.38 5.50 4.16
N ARG A 52 1.59 4.93 4.29
CA ARG A 52 2.75 5.65 4.82
C ARG A 52 3.15 6.82 3.93
N ALA A 53 3.13 6.64 2.61
CA ALA A 53 3.39 7.72 1.67
C ALA A 53 2.32 8.82 1.75
N ALA A 54 1.04 8.48 1.85
CA ALA A 54 -0.05 9.45 1.99
C ALA A 54 0.08 10.34 3.23
N HIS A 55 0.69 9.83 4.30
CA HIS A 55 0.98 10.59 5.52
C HIS A 55 2.21 11.51 5.39
N ASP A 56 3.13 11.25 4.47
CA ASP A 56 4.39 11.99 4.36
C ASP A 56 4.15 13.42 3.85
N SER A 57 4.35 14.40 4.74
CA SER A 57 4.15 15.82 4.43
C SER A 57 5.20 16.39 3.47
N ARG A 58 6.28 15.65 3.19
CA ARG A 58 7.35 16.08 2.26
C ARG A 58 6.98 15.91 0.79
N ILE A 59 5.97 15.10 0.48
CA ILE A 59 5.48 14.90 -0.89
C ILE A 59 4.27 15.80 -1.19
N SER A 60 4.03 16.06 -2.47
CA SER A 60 2.96 16.96 -2.90
C SER A 60 1.57 16.49 -2.44
N MET A 61 0.66 17.43 -2.18
CA MET A 61 -0.73 17.14 -1.86
C MET A 61 -1.37 16.17 -2.88
N HIS A 62 -1.15 16.41 -4.17
CA HIS A 62 -1.67 15.56 -5.23
C HIS A 62 -1.16 14.12 -5.11
N THR A 63 0.15 13.95 -4.90
CA THR A 63 0.75 12.62 -4.70
C THR A 63 0.19 11.94 -3.46
N ARG A 64 -0.01 12.68 -2.35
CA ARG A 64 -0.58 12.14 -1.12
C ARG A 64 -2.00 11.63 -1.31
N MET A 65 -2.84 12.38 -2.01
CA MET A 65 -4.21 11.98 -2.39
C MET A 65 -4.20 10.72 -3.24
N LYS A 66 -3.31 10.66 -4.23
CA LYS A 66 -3.13 9.47 -5.07
C LYS A 66 -2.69 8.26 -4.24
N CYS A 67 -1.73 8.43 -3.34
CA CYS A 67 -1.32 7.37 -2.41
C CYS A 67 -2.45 6.92 -1.48
N ALA A 68 -3.28 7.84 -0.97
CA ALA A 68 -4.44 7.49 -0.15
C ALA A 68 -5.43 6.62 -0.94
N PHE A 69 -5.70 7.00 -2.20
CA PHE A 69 -6.53 6.20 -3.10
C PHE A 69 -5.94 4.82 -3.40
N GLU A 70 -4.66 4.75 -3.77
CA GLU A 70 -3.99 3.47 -4.06
C GLU A 70 -4.03 2.54 -2.85
N CYS A 71 -3.82 3.07 -1.64
CA CYS A 71 -3.98 2.31 -0.39
C CYS A 71 -5.38 1.67 -0.30
N ILE A 72 -6.43 2.47 -0.52
CA ILE A 72 -7.82 2.00 -0.52
C ILE A 72 -8.01 0.93 -1.59
N TYR A 73 -7.63 1.22 -2.83
CA TYR A 73 -7.85 0.34 -3.97
C TYR A 73 -7.17 -1.03 -3.81
N PHE A 74 -5.94 -1.08 -3.30
CA PHE A 74 -5.27 -2.35 -3.01
C PHE A 74 -5.97 -3.17 -1.92
N CYS A 75 -6.54 -2.50 -0.89
CA CYS A 75 -7.36 -3.18 0.10
C CYS A 75 -8.63 -3.77 -0.53
N LEU A 76 -9.31 -3.01 -1.39
CA LEU A 76 -10.53 -3.45 -2.07
C LEU A 76 -10.24 -4.60 -3.06
N CYS A 77 -9.11 -4.59 -3.76
CA CYS A 77 -8.64 -5.70 -4.59
C CYS A 77 -8.54 -7.00 -3.79
N GLU A 78 -7.85 -6.97 -2.65
CA GLU A 78 -7.67 -8.15 -1.80
C GLU A 78 -8.99 -8.72 -1.28
N ILE A 79 -9.90 -7.84 -0.91
CA ILE A 79 -11.22 -8.23 -0.42
C ILE A 79 -12.06 -8.80 -1.55
N ALA A 80 -12.10 -8.14 -2.71
CA ALA A 80 -12.86 -8.60 -3.85
C ALA A 80 -12.36 -9.96 -4.35
N GLU A 81 -11.03 -10.15 -4.42
CA GLU A 81 -10.44 -11.45 -4.80
C GLU A 81 -10.75 -12.53 -3.77
N SER A 82 -10.71 -12.21 -2.47
CA SER A 82 -11.10 -13.17 -1.42
C SER A 82 -12.57 -13.60 -1.48
N ARG A 83 -13.41 -12.85 -2.21
CA ARG A 83 -14.81 -13.17 -2.51
C ARG A 83 -15.03 -13.77 -3.90
N GLY A 84 -13.95 -14.15 -4.58
CA GLY A 84 -14.01 -14.85 -5.87
C GLY A 84 -13.99 -13.94 -7.11
N LEU A 85 -13.82 -12.63 -6.96
CA LEU A 85 -13.66 -11.75 -8.12
C LEU A 85 -12.27 -11.95 -8.74
N LYS A 86 -12.24 -12.33 -10.02
CA LYS A 86 -10.98 -12.42 -10.78
C LYS A 86 -10.53 -11.03 -11.20
N LEU A 87 -9.31 -10.66 -10.82
CA LEU A 87 -8.75 -9.31 -11.07
C LEU A 87 -7.98 -9.20 -12.40
N ASN A 88 -7.72 -10.30 -13.09
CA ASN A 88 -6.93 -10.32 -14.31
C ASN A 88 -7.61 -9.55 -15.44
N GLY A 89 -6.88 -8.64 -16.09
CA GLY A 89 -7.37 -7.87 -17.24
C GLY A 89 -8.29 -6.69 -16.91
N LEU A 90 -8.42 -6.32 -15.62
CA LEU A 90 -9.19 -5.15 -15.23
C LEU A 90 -8.38 -3.85 -15.38
N VAL A 91 -9.01 -2.81 -15.93
CA VAL A 91 -8.45 -1.45 -16.01
C VAL A 91 -8.49 -0.80 -14.63
N HIS A 92 -7.39 -0.15 -14.23
CA HIS A 92 -7.28 0.60 -12.99
C HIS A 92 -7.72 2.07 -13.16
N PRO A 93 -8.56 2.62 -12.28
CA PRO A 93 -9.33 1.93 -11.24
C PRO A 93 -10.56 1.23 -11.81
N ASN A 94 -10.90 0.05 -11.29
CA ASN A 94 -12.08 -0.69 -11.73
C ASN A 94 -13.29 -0.51 -10.79
N VAL A 95 -14.42 -0.07 -11.33
CA VAL A 95 -15.66 0.15 -10.57
C VAL A 95 -16.18 -1.12 -9.89
N LYS A 96 -16.08 -2.29 -10.55
CA LYS A 96 -16.55 -3.56 -9.97
C LYS A 96 -15.74 -3.97 -8.74
N VAL A 97 -14.43 -3.69 -8.76
CA VAL A 97 -13.54 -3.94 -7.61
C VAL A 97 -13.92 -3.03 -6.45
N ILE A 98 -14.14 -1.74 -6.74
CA ILE A 98 -14.52 -0.75 -5.72
C ILE A 98 -15.85 -1.16 -5.06
N GLN A 99 -16.88 -1.42 -5.86
CA GLN A 99 -18.19 -1.83 -5.36
C GLN A 99 -18.12 -3.12 -4.54
N ALA A 100 -17.51 -4.18 -5.09
CA ALA A 100 -17.41 -5.47 -4.41
C ALA A 100 -16.63 -5.36 -3.08
N GLY A 101 -15.55 -4.59 -3.05
CA GLY A 101 -14.74 -4.37 -1.85
C GLY A 101 -15.47 -3.53 -0.80
N LEU A 102 -16.17 -2.47 -1.19
CA LEU A 102 -16.89 -1.60 -0.25
C LEU A 102 -18.10 -2.31 0.35
N SER A 103 -18.91 -2.99 -0.48
CA SER A 103 -20.01 -3.83 0.01
C SER A 103 -19.53 -4.93 0.97
N ALA A 104 -18.28 -5.36 0.83
CA ALA A 104 -17.69 -6.36 1.71
C ALA A 104 -17.18 -5.83 3.05
N LEU A 105 -16.88 -4.53 3.13
CA LEU A 105 -16.36 -3.86 4.32
C LEU A 105 -17.46 -3.25 5.20
N ASP A 106 -18.72 -3.28 4.76
CA ASP A 106 -19.84 -2.65 5.45
C ASP A 106 -19.56 -1.18 5.78
N VAL A 107 -19.01 -0.45 4.80
CA VAL A 107 -18.72 0.98 4.91
C VAL A 107 -20.00 1.80 4.80
N SER A 108 -20.07 2.94 5.51
CA SER A 108 -21.24 3.82 5.42
C SER A 108 -21.37 4.47 4.02
N GLU A 109 -22.57 4.89 3.64
CA GLU A 109 -22.81 5.58 2.36
C GLU A 109 -21.91 6.81 2.17
N ALA A 110 -21.63 7.55 3.26
CA ALA A 110 -20.72 8.68 3.24
C ALA A 110 -19.27 8.25 2.90
N GLU A 111 -18.80 7.13 3.44
CA GLU A 111 -17.48 6.57 3.10
C GLU A 111 -17.45 6.07 1.65
N GLN A 112 -18.52 5.43 1.19
CA GLN A 112 -18.64 4.97 -0.19
C GLN A 112 -18.54 6.16 -1.16
N SER A 113 -19.34 7.20 -0.94
CA SER A 113 -19.30 8.43 -1.74
C SER A 113 -17.92 9.10 -1.72
N ALA A 114 -17.24 9.10 -0.58
CA ALA A 114 -15.89 9.65 -0.47
C ALA A 114 -14.85 8.85 -1.28
N VAL A 115 -14.94 7.52 -1.28
CA VAL A 115 -14.08 6.65 -2.12
C VAL A 115 -14.35 6.88 -3.60
N GLU A 116 -15.62 6.99 -4.01
CA GLU A 116 -16.00 7.25 -5.40
C GLU A 116 -15.49 8.60 -5.91
N LYS A 117 -15.67 9.67 -5.11
CA LYS A 117 -15.12 11.00 -5.44
C LYS A 117 -13.60 10.95 -5.58
N LEU A 118 -12.92 10.22 -4.70
CA LEU A 118 -11.48 10.07 -4.75
C LEU A 118 -11.03 9.24 -5.98
N ALA A 119 -11.79 8.20 -6.35
CA ALA A 119 -11.55 7.42 -7.56
C ALA A 119 -11.72 8.27 -8.83
N GLN A 120 -12.77 9.07 -8.89
CA GLN A 120 -13.01 9.98 -10.00
C GLN A 120 -11.91 11.05 -10.09
N TRP A 121 -11.56 11.66 -8.95
CA TRP A 121 -10.49 12.66 -8.89
C TRP A 121 -9.15 12.10 -9.38
N THR A 122 -8.81 10.86 -9.02
CA THR A 122 -7.56 10.22 -9.47
C THR A 122 -7.56 9.81 -10.93
N ALA A 123 -8.73 9.55 -11.53
CA ALA A 123 -8.88 9.19 -12.94
C ALA A 123 -8.78 10.40 -13.87
N ASP A 124 -9.43 11.51 -13.51
CA ASP A 124 -9.62 12.65 -14.43
C ASP A 124 -8.50 13.71 -14.38
N ALA A 125 -7.53 13.59 -13.47
CA ALA A 125 -6.41 14.54 -13.26
C ALA A 125 -6.82 16.02 -13.12
N SER A 126 -8.11 16.31 -12.99
CA SER A 126 -8.67 17.66 -12.98
C SER A 126 -8.67 18.20 -11.54
N PRO A 127 -8.02 19.35 -11.29
CA PRO A 127 -8.02 19.97 -9.97
C PRO A 127 -9.40 20.53 -9.57
N PHE A 128 -10.34 20.60 -10.51
CA PHE A 128 -11.67 21.19 -10.29
C PHE A 128 -12.71 20.17 -9.81
N LEU A 129 -12.39 18.88 -9.79
CA LEU A 129 -13.29 17.88 -9.26
C LEU A 129 -13.39 18.00 -7.73
N PRO A 130 -14.59 17.83 -7.17
CA PRO A 130 -14.75 17.82 -5.73
C PRO A 130 -13.95 16.66 -5.12
N ALA A 131 -12.92 17.00 -4.35
CA ALA A 131 -12.06 16.06 -3.67
C ALA A 131 -12.17 16.22 -2.14
N PRO A 132 -12.06 15.13 -1.36
CA PRO A 132 -11.86 15.26 0.08
C PRO A 132 -10.54 16.01 0.36
N SER A 133 -10.41 16.58 1.57
CA SER A 133 -9.13 17.13 1.99
C SER A 133 -8.07 16.01 2.10
N VAL A 134 -6.78 16.36 2.05
CA VAL A 134 -5.70 15.37 2.23
C VAL A 134 -5.81 14.64 3.55
N GLY A 135 -6.20 15.35 4.61
CA GLY A 135 -6.46 14.77 5.93
C GLY A 135 -7.58 13.74 5.86
N ASP A 136 -8.72 14.10 5.28
CA ASP A 136 -9.88 13.22 5.17
C ASP A 136 -9.59 11.99 4.31
N ALA A 137 -8.89 12.17 3.18
CA ALA A 137 -8.48 11.05 2.32
C ALA A 137 -7.54 10.09 3.06
N PHE A 138 -6.58 10.63 3.82
CA PHE A 138 -5.71 9.82 4.66
C PHE A 138 -6.47 9.06 5.76
N TYR A 139 -7.36 9.73 6.50
CA TYR A 139 -8.16 9.09 7.55
C TYR A 139 -9.07 8.01 6.98
N LEU A 140 -9.70 8.26 5.83
CA LEU A 140 -10.50 7.27 5.11
C LEU A 140 -9.65 6.06 4.71
N ALA A 141 -8.47 6.28 4.14
CA ALA A 141 -7.55 5.21 3.77
C ALA A 141 -7.09 4.38 4.97
N ALA A 142 -6.77 5.03 6.10
CA ALA A 142 -6.39 4.35 7.34
C ALA A 142 -7.53 3.48 7.89
N ARG A 143 -8.77 4.00 7.90
CA ARG A 143 -9.96 3.25 8.37
C ARG A 143 -10.25 2.04 7.49
N ILE A 144 -10.23 2.21 6.16
CA ILE A 144 -10.45 1.12 5.21
C ILE A 144 -9.35 0.07 5.34
N ASN A 145 -8.09 0.46 5.45
CA ASN A 145 -6.98 -0.47 5.64
C ASN A 145 -7.15 -1.28 6.94
N ALA A 146 -7.45 -0.63 8.06
CA ALA A 146 -7.70 -1.32 9.34
C ALA A 146 -8.86 -2.33 9.25
N ARG A 147 -9.97 -1.96 8.59
CA ARG A 147 -11.10 -2.88 8.36
C ARG A 147 -10.72 -4.03 7.44
N ALA A 148 -9.98 -3.76 6.36
CA ALA A 148 -9.48 -4.79 5.45
C ALA A 148 -8.60 -5.80 6.17
N VAL A 149 -7.64 -5.35 6.98
CA VAL A 149 -6.80 -6.22 7.81
C VAL A 149 -7.66 -7.08 8.74
N SER A 150 -8.67 -6.51 9.40
CA SER A 150 -9.58 -7.23 10.29
C SER A 150 -10.39 -8.32 9.57
N VAL A 151 -10.98 -8.00 8.42
CA VAL A 151 -11.77 -8.95 7.61
C VAL A 151 -10.88 -10.07 7.09
N LEU A 152 -9.74 -9.73 6.49
CA LEU A 152 -8.85 -10.71 5.87
C LEU A 152 -8.15 -11.61 6.91
N THR A 153 -7.98 -11.13 8.14
CA THR A 153 -7.50 -11.96 9.25
C THR A 153 -8.54 -13.01 9.66
N ARG A 154 -9.83 -12.62 9.69
CA ARG A 154 -10.96 -13.53 9.99
C ARG A 154 -11.20 -14.58 8.90
N LEU A 155 -10.91 -14.27 7.64
CA LEU A 155 -11.03 -15.25 6.54
C LEU A 155 -9.96 -16.34 6.58
N ARG A 156 -8.94 -16.22 7.44
CA ARG A 156 -7.86 -17.21 7.59
C ARG A 156 -8.14 -18.20 8.72
N SER A 157 -8.92 -17.81 9.74
CA SER A 157 -9.32 -18.65 10.87
C SER A 157 -10.44 -19.59 10.47
#